data_AF-A0A1L9SBR2-F1
#
_entry.id   AF-A0A1L9SBR2-F1
#
_cell.length_a   1.000
_cell.length_b   1.000
_cell.length_c   1.000
_cell.angle_alpha   90.00
_cell.angle_beta   90.00
_cell.angle_gamma   90.00
#
_symmetry.space_group_name_H-M   'P 1'
#
loop_
_entity.id
_entity.type
_entity.pdbx_description
1 polymer ?
#
loop_
_entity_poly.entity_id
_entity_poly.type
_entity_poly.pdbx_seq_one_letter_code
_entity_poly.pdbx_strand_id
1 'polypeptide(L)'
;MPVDRRKTAVFSAAVLLRLLLFFVFPSLPDLLTGRVEVSTPVNSFKRLQEGLFLYTRNVSPYDGGVFHQAPLLLPLYALLPSVRDYRLPQIVFYALIDILNADALITIADSGQSVVGRLHSTSRKNIRWDGVAIAAWYLFNPFTIATCLGRPTSVLTSSAILYAVSNAVSGNSVNAMLALGLASYLSLYPALLFLPLVLLCYDRHATGSKVAPSTALFGLQNFGVFLASVAGLLAISYLIIGDFWEFVSATYGFQLLVPDLTPNIGLWWYFFIEIFDSFREFFLGVFWLHLAGYVGGLTVRLRRQPLFVLTSLLGIFAIFKPYPSISDISLYFALLPLYRHLVPLMRYTFFAVSALLYATVLGPVFHHLWIYAGSGNANFFYAITLVWSLGLSILVADSMFAALRDEWEEENPDMRGKDVRQI
;
A
#
# COMPACT_ATOMS: atom_id res chain seq x y z
N MET A 1 -19.41 18.99 -19.63
CA MET A 1 -18.83 17.65 -19.90
C MET A 1 -19.92 16.62 -19.68
N PRO A 2 -20.14 15.66 -20.60
CA PRO A 2 -21.11 14.60 -20.34
C PRO A 2 -20.65 13.81 -19.11
N VAL A 3 -21.52 13.70 -18.10
CA VAL A 3 -21.26 12.85 -16.94
C VAL A 3 -21.09 11.42 -17.44
N ASP A 4 -19.93 10.82 -17.19
CA ASP A 4 -19.71 9.40 -17.48
C ASP A 4 -20.62 8.57 -16.58
N ARG A 5 -21.77 8.17 -17.14
CA ARG A 5 -22.82 7.42 -16.44
C ARG A 5 -22.27 6.13 -15.83
N ARG A 6 -21.28 5.48 -16.46
CA ARG A 6 -20.70 4.24 -15.96
C ARG A 6 -19.82 4.50 -14.74
N LYS A 7 -18.97 5.53 -14.77
CA LYS A 7 -18.17 5.96 -13.62
C LYS A 7 -19.06 6.30 -12.42
N THR A 8 -20.09 7.11 -12.64
CA THR A 8 -21.04 7.48 -11.57
C THR A 8 -21.76 6.25 -11.02
N ALA A 9 -22.24 5.34 -11.86
CA ALA A 9 -22.90 4.12 -11.40
C ALA A 9 -21.99 3.24 -10.53
N VAL A 10 -20.73 3.03 -10.95
CA VAL A 10 -19.74 2.24 -10.18
C VAL A 10 -19.45 2.90 -8.83
N PHE A 11 -19.22 4.22 -8.82
CA PHE A 11 -18.89 4.96 -7.59
C PHE A 11 -20.09 4.97 -6.62
N SER A 12 -21.29 5.25 -7.12
CA SER A 12 -22.51 5.22 -6.31
C SER A 12 -22.78 3.82 -5.75
N ALA A 13 -22.66 2.76 -6.57
CA ALA A 13 -22.84 1.39 -6.09
C ALA A 13 -21.83 1.00 -5.01
N ALA A 14 -20.57 1.43 -5.14
CA ALA A 14 -19.52 1.18 -4.16
C ALA A 14 -19.79 1.86 -2.82
N VAL A 15 -20.23 3.13 -2.83
CA VAL A 15 -20.60 3.87 -1.61
C VAL A 15 -21.85 3.25 -0.97
N LEU A 16 -22.88 2.96 -1.78
CA LEU A 16 -24.12 2.32 -1.30
C LEU A 16 -23.84 0.96 -0.65
N LEU A 17 -22.92 0.16 -1.21
CA LEU A 17 -22.52 -1.11 -0.62
C LEU A 17 -21.91 -0.94 0.77
N ARG A 18 -20.99 0.03 0.95
CA ARG A 18 -20.36 0.32 2.24
C ARG A 18 -21.40 0.79 3.27
N LEU A 19 -22.31 1.67 2.87
CA LEU A 19 -23.40 2.14 3.71
C LEU A 19 -24.38 1.00 4.05
N LEU A 20 -24.74 0.16 3.09
CA LEU A 20 -25.60 -0.99 3.31
C LEU A 20 -24.99 -1.96 4.30
N LEU A 21 -23.71 -2.31 4.15
CA LEU A 21 -23.01 -3.19 5.09
C LEU A 21 -22.96 -2.58 6.50
N PHE A 22 -22.74 -1.26 6.59
CA PHE A 22 -22.77 -0.55 7.87
C PHE A 22 -24.15 -0.58 8.55
N PHE A 23 -25.23 -0.34 7.80
CA PHE A 23 -26.59 -0.32 8.37
C PHE A 23 -27.14 -1.72 8.66
N VAL A 24 -26.85 -2.70 7.81
CA VAL A 24 -27.32 -4.09 7.99
C VAL A 24 -26.52 -4.80 9.08
N PHE A 25 -25.22 -4.51 9.20
CA PHE A 25 -24.34 -5.10 10.22
C PHE A 25 -23.64 -4.01 11.07
N PRO A 26 -24.34 -3.35 12.00
CA PRO A 26 -23.78 -2.22 12.76
C PRO A 26 -22.55 -2.55 13.62
N SER A 27 -22.37 -3.82 14.00
CA SER A 27 -21.20 -4.30 14.76
C SER A 27 -20.00 -4.63 13.88
N LEU A 28 -20.18 -4.73 12.55
CA LEU A 28 -19.13 -5.14 11.62
C LEU A 28 -17.91 -4.20 11.62
N PRO A 29 -18.04 -2.86 11.61
CA PRO A 29 -16.88 -1.97 11.70
C PRO A 29 -16.05 -2.19 12.97
N ASP A 30 -16.69 -2.35 14.12
CA ASP A 30 -15.99 -2.52 15.41
C ASP A 30 -15.34 -3.90 15.52
N LEU A 31 -15.98 -4.93 14.95
CA LEU A 31 -15.40 -6.26 14.77
C LEU A 31 -14.14 -6.18 13.92
N LEU A 32 -14.22 -5.58 12.72
CA LEU A 32 -13.09 -5.45 11.78
C LEU A 32 -11.94 -4.62 12.36
N THR A 33 -12.23 -3.54 13.09
CA THR A 33 -11.19 -2.78 13.80
C THR A 33 -10.46 -3.63 14.86
N GLY A 34 -11.07 -4.70 15.38
CA GLY A 34 -10.43 -5.64 16.31
C GLY A 34 -9.64 -6.77 15.64
N ARG A 35 -9.67 -6.89 14.31
CA ARG A 35 -9.01 -7.96 13.57
C ARG A 35 -7.54 -7.64 13.33
N VAL A 36 -6.66 -8.59 13.65
CA VAL A 36 -5.20 -8.46 13.45
C VAL A 36 -4.80 -8.35 11.99
N GLU A 37 -5.68 -8.79 11.08
CA GLU A 37 -5.50 -8.68 9.64
C GLU A 37 -5.70 -7.24 9.14
N VAL A 38 -6.48 -6.42 9.86
CA VAL A 38 -6.87 -5.06 9.46
C VAL A 38 -6.13 -4.00 10.28
N SER A 39 -6.02 -4.23 11.59
CA SER A 39 -5.50 -3.29 12.58
C SER A 39 -4.19 -3.80 13.16
N THR A 40 -3.12 -3.04 12.95
CA THR A 40 -1.79 -3.24 13.49
C THR A 40 -1.45 -2.13 14.50
N PRO A 41 -0.37 -2.28 15.28
CA PRO A 41 0.07 -1.25 16.23
C PRO A 41 0.24 0.15 15.62
N VAL A 42 0.56 0.24 14.34
CA VAL A 42 0.91 1.50 13.63
C VAL A 42 -0.20 2.05 12.74
N ASN A 43 -1.34 1.38 12.61
CA ASN A 43 -2.48 1.87 11.80
C ASN A 43 -3.85 1.80 12.52
N SER A 44 -3.89 1.29 13.76
CA SER A 44 -5.13 0.98 14.45
C SER A 44 -6.01 2.20 14.69
N PHE A 45 -7.29 2.10 14.31
CA PHE A 45 -8.28 3.13 14.63
C PHE A 45 -8.51 3.28 16.13
N LYS A 46 -8.50 2.18 16.90
CA LYS A 46 -8.68 2.23 18.37
C LYS A 46 -7.54 3.00 19.03
N ARG A 47 -6.30 2.74 18.61
CA ARG A 47 -5.12 3.47 19.12
C ARG A 47 -5.15 4.95 18.73
N LEU A 48 -5.66 5.28 17.53
CA LEU A 48 -5.89 6.66 17.12
C LEU A 48 -6.92 7.38 18.00
N GLN A 49 -8.03 6.71 18.37
CA GLN A 49 -9.04 7.30 19.26
C GLN A 49 -8.47 7.59 20.66
N GLU A 50 -7.58 6.74 21.16
CA GLU A 50 -6.88 6.99 22.42
C GLU A 50 -5.92 8.19 22.31
N GLY A 51 -5.10 8.24 21.26
CA GLY A 51 -4.23 9.39 20.99
C GLY A 51 -5.03 10.70 20.84
N LEU A 52 -6.19 10.64 20.17
CA LEU A 52 -7.10 11.78 20.02
C LEU A 52 -7.72 12.21 21.37
N PHE A 53 -8.04 11.26 22.23
CA PHE A 53 -8.57 11.53 23.57
C PHE A 53 -7.57 12.29 24.44
N LEU A 54 -6.28 11.91 24.39
CA LEU A 54 -5.19 12.60 25.08
C LEU A 54 -4.90 13.98 24.46
N TYR A 55 -4.79 14.02 23.13
CA TYR A 55 -4.54 15.25 22.38
C TYR A 55 -5.59 16.34 22.65
N THR A 56 -6.88 15.99 22.66
CA THR A 56 -7.98 16.93 22.93
C THR A 56 -8.01 17.45 24.38
N ARG A 57 -7.22 16.85 25.28
CA ARG A 57 -7.05 17.26 26.69
C ARG A 57 -5.71 17.95 26.94
N ASN A 58 -4.96 18.29 25.90
CA ASN A 58 -3.61 18.86 25.98
C ASN A 58 -2.64 17.96 26.77
N VAL A 59 -2.82 16.64 26.68
CA VAL A 59 -1.86 15.64 27.15
C VAL A 59 -1.12 15.11 25.93
N SER A 60 0.16 14.75 26.08
CA SER A 60 0.88 14.16 24.95
C SER A 60 0.14 12.90 24.49
N PRO A 61 -0.14 12.76 23.19
CA PRO A 61 -0.78 11.56 22.66
C PRO A 61 0.10 10.32 22.83
N TYR A 62 1.40 10.48 23.13
CA TYR A 62 2.38 9.41 23.26
C TYR A 62 2.61 8.95 24.71
N ASP A 63 2.17 9.72 25.72
CA ASP A 63 2.37 9.41 27.15
C ASP A 63 1.79 8.04 27.56
N GLY A 64 0.71 7.60 26.90
CA GLY A 64 0.05 6.33 27.20
C GLY A 64 0.72 5.09 26.60
N GLY A 65 1.74 5.24 25.74
CA GLY A 65 2.42 4.12 25.08
C GLY A 65 1.53 3.30 24.12
N VAL A 66 0.37 3.83 23.73
CA VAL A 66 -0.60 3.13 22.86
C VAL A 66 -0.58 3.70 21.43
N PHE A 67 -0.42 5.01 21.27
CA PHE A 67 -0.48 5.69 19.99
C PHE A 67 0.92 5.76 19.33
N HIS A 68 1.05 5.19 18.13
CA HIS A 68 2.33 5.14 17.39
C HIS A 68 2.17 5.59 15.94
N GLN A 69 1.33 6.60 15.70
CA GLN A 69 1.00 7.09 14.35
C GLN A 69 1.35 8.56 14.21
N ALA A 70 1.47 9.05 12.98
CA ALA A 70 1.95 10.39 12.71
C ALA A 70 1.06 11.49 13.36
N PRO A 71 1.65 12.53 14.00
CA PRO A 71 0.93 13.58 14.70
C PRO A 71 -0.19 14.26 13.90
N LEU A 72 0.01 14.51 12.60
CA LEU A 72 -0.95 15.22 11.76
C LEU A 72 -2.28 14.47 11.57
N LEU A 73 -2.33 13.18 11.90
CA LEU A 73 -3.59 12.44 11.96
C LEU A 73 -4.49 12.98 13.08
N LEU A 74 -3.94 13.44 14.20
CA LEU A 74 -4.73 13.90 15.33
C LEU A 74 -5.61 15.12 14.99
N PRO A 75 -5.06 16.26 14.49
CA PRO A 75 -5.90 17.38 14.09
C PRO A 75 -6.85 17.03 12.95
N LEU A 76 -6.43 16.18 11.99
CA LEU A 76 -7.30 15.73 10.91
C LEU A 76 -8.56 15.01 11.45
N TYR A 77 -8.39 14.08 12.40
CA TYR A 77 -9.51 13.34 12.99
C TYR A 77 -10.24 14.13 14.07
N ALA A 78 -9.62 15.16 14.66
CA ALA A 78 -10.30 16.10 15.57
C ALA A 78 -11.37 16.94 14.85
N LEU A 79 -11.24 17.14 13.53
CA LEU A 79 -12.27 17.81 12.71
C LEU A 79 -13.51 16.94 12.48
N LEU A 80 -13.41 15.62 12.70
CA LEU A 80 -14.54 14.71 12.54
C LEU A 80 -15.32 14.60 13.87
N PRO A 81 -16.66 14.44 13.82
CA PRO A 81 -17.44 14.17 15.02
C PRO A 81 -16.95 12.93 15.78
N SER A 82 -17.08 12.98 17.11
CA SER A 82 -16.78 11.87 18.00
C SER A 82 -17.52 10.60 17.54
N VAL A 83 -16.75 9.52 17.38
CA VAL A 83 -17.25 8.23 16.89
C VAL A 83 -18.28 7.63 17.85
N ARG A 84 -18.18 7.96 19.14
CA ARG A 84 -19.10 7.50 20.18
C ARG A 84 -20.51 8.02 19.92
N ASP A 85 -20.60 9.24 19.42
CA ASP A 85 -21.87 9.94 19.22
C ASP A 85 -22.37 9.77 17.78
N TYR A 86 -21.46 9.81 16.79
CA TYR A 86 -21.80 9.74 15.37
C TYR A 86 -20.84 8.80 14.60
N ARG A 87 -21.34 7.61 14.26
CA ARG A 87 -20.57 6.61 13.48
C ARG A 87 -20.61 6.85 11.96
N LEU A 88 -21.71 7.39 11.45
CA LEU A 88 -21.94 7.57 10.01
C LEU A 88 -20.91 8.49 9.33
N PRO A 89 -20.54 9.66 9.89
CA PRO A 89 -19.56 10.56 9.25
C PRO A 89 -18.21 9.89 9.00
N GLN A 90 -17.79 9.00 9.90
CA GLN A 90 -16.55 8.24 9.75
C GLN A 90 -16.65 7.27 8.56
N ILE A 91 -17.71 6.48 8.47
CA ILE A 91 -17.88 5.55 7.34
C ILE A 91 -17.94 6.31 6.01
N VAL A 92 -18.63 7.46 5.98
CA VAL A 92 -18.64 8.33 4.79
C VAL A 92 -17.24 8.85 4.47
N PHE A 93 -16.47 9.28 5.46
CA PHE A 93 -15.09 9.73 5.26
C PHE A 93 -14.20 8.65 4.61
N TYR A 94 -14.22 7.41 5.12
CA TYR A 94 -13.45 6.32 4.51
C TYR A 94 -13.99 5.91 3.13
N ALA A 95 -15.32 5.94 2.92
CA ALA A 95 -15.90 5.69 1.60
C ALA A 95 -15.49 6.76 0.59
N LEU A 96 -15.39 8.02 0.99
CA LEU A 96 -14.88 9.10 0.15
C LEU A 96 -13.41 8.89 -0.22
N ILE A 97 -12.58 8.46 0.74
CA ILE A 97 -11.17 8.11 0.47
C ILE A 97 -11.08 7.00 -0.59
N ASP A 98 -11.89 5.95 -0.50
CA ASP A 98 -11.95 4.90 -1.51
C ASP A 98 -12.31 5.45 -2.90
N ILE A 99 -13.25 6.38 -2.97
CA ILE A 99 -13.63 7.04 -4.23
C ILE A 99 -12.49 7.89 -4.81
N LEU A 100 -11.76 8.62 -3.96
CA LEU A 100 -10.59 9.39 -4.37
C LEU A 100 -9.48 8.47 -4.90
N ASN A 101 -9.25 7.34 -4.24
CA ASN A 101 -8.29 6.32 -4.68
C ASN A 101 -8.70 5.69 -6.01
N ALA A 102 -9.99 5.39 -6.19
CA ALA A 102 -10.53 4.89 -7.44
C ALA A 102 -10.35 5.90 -8.60
N ASP A 103 -10.52 7.19 -8.33
CA ASP A 103 -10.28 8.26 -9.31
C ASP A 103 -8.81 8.39 -9.70
N ALA A 104 -7.90 8.30 -8.72
CA ALA A 104 -6.46 8.23 -8.99
C ALA A 104 -6.10 7.00 -9.84
N LEU A 105 -6.70 5.84 -9.56
CA LEU A 105 -6.51 4.61 -10.35
C LEU A 105 -7.04 4.72 -11.79
N ILE A 106 -8.17 5.40 -12.00
CA ILE A 106 -8.67 5.72 -13.36
C ILE A 106 -7.61 6.52 -14.11
N THR A 107 -7.06 7.56 -13.49
CA THR A 107 -6.01 8.39 -14.09
C THR A 107 -4.75 7.56 -14.40
N ILE A 108 -4.35 6.66 -13.50
CA ILE A 108 -3.22 5.75 -13.71
C ILE A 108 -3.47 4.82 -14.90
N ALA A 109 -4.65 4.20 -14.97
CA ALA A 109 -5.01 3.27 -16.03
C ALA A 109 -5.11 3.96 -17.40
N ASP A 110 -5.81 5.09 -17.46
CA ASP A 110 -6.07 5.82 -18.70
C ASP A 110 -4.80 6.51 -19.23
N SER A 111 -3.77 6.71 -18.39
CA SER A 111 -2.45 7.18 -18.82
C SER A 111 -1.75 6.23 -19.81
N GLY A 112 -2.15 4.95 -19.83
CA GLY A 112 -1.58 3.91 -20.70
C GLY A 112 -0.14 3.50 -20.37
N GLN A 113 0.47 4.05 -19.31
CA GLN A 113 1.88 3.81 -18.97
C GLN A 113 2.20 2.36 -18.56
N SER A 114 1.19 1.56 -18.19
CA SER A 114 1.38 0.14 -17.91
C SER A 114 1.63 -0.69 -19.17
N VAL A 115 1.38 -0.13 -20.35
CA VAL A 115 1.37 -0.84 -21.64
C VAL A 115 2.31 -0.16 -22.64
N VAL A 116 2.25 1.17 -22.73
CA VAL A 116 3.10 1.99 -23.60
C VAL A 116 3.74 3.08 -22.76
N GLY A 117 5.02 2.87 -22.46
CA GLY A 117 5.89 3.87 -21.84
C GLY A 117 6.82 4.51 -22.88
N ARG A 118 7.74 5.36 -22.40
CA ARG A 118 8.77 5.97 -23.27
C ARG A 118 9.73 4.93 -23.86
N LEU A 119 10.10 3.92 -23.07
CA LEU A 119 11.17 2.97 -23.39
C LEU A 119 10.65 1.55 -23.67
N HIS A 120 9.35 1.30 -23.56
CA HIS A 120 8.76 -0.02 -23.69
C HIS A 120 7.36 0.07 -24.28
N SER A 121 7.03 -0.83 -25.21
CA SER A 121 5.69 -0.96 -25.76
C SER A 121 5.35 -2.43 -25.97
N THR A 122 4.51 -2.99 -25.11
CA THR A 122 4.10 -4.39 -25.24
C THR A 122 3.43 -4.71 -26.58
N SER A 123 3.71 -5.89 -27.11
CA SER A 123 3.02 -6.47 -28.27
C SER A 123 1.54 -6.76 -28.01
N ARG A 124 1.13 -6.79 -26.73
CA ARG A 124 -0.23 -7.10 -26.25
C ARG A 124 -1.01 -5.86 -25.84
N LYS A 125 -0.68 -4.70 -26.41
CA LYS A 125 -1.22 -3.41 -25.95
C LYS A 125 -2.74 -3.24 -25.96
N ASN A 126 -3.43 -4.04 -26.77
CA ASN A 126 -4.88 -4.04 -26.87
C ASN A 126 -5.55 -4.83 -25.72
N ILE A 127 -4.80 -5.65 -24.97
CA ILE A 127 -5.31 -6.44 -23.85
C ILE A 127 -5.19 -5.62 -22.55
N ARG A 128 -6.09 -4.66 -22.37
CA ARG A 128 -6.14 -3.82 -21.17
C ARG A 128 -7.56 -3.65 -20.66
N TRP A 129 -7.69 -3.30 -19.38
CA TRP A 129 -8.92 -2.78 -18.82
C TRP A 129 -8.96 -1.27 -19.01
N ASP A 130 -10.17 -0.70 -19.09
CA ASP A 130 -10.35 0.75 -18.98
C ASP A 130 -10.29 1.21 -17.52
N GLY A 131 -10.06 2.51 -17.29
CA GLY A 131 -9.96 3.04 -15.94
C GLY A 131 -11.17 2.72 -15.07
N VAL A 132 -12.39 2.75 -15.61
CA VAL A 132 -13.61 2.45 -14.84
C VAL A 132 -13.66 0.98 -14.39
N ALA A 133 -13.18 0.04 -15.21
CA ALA A 133 -13.03 -1.35 -14.78
C ALA A 133 -11.95 -1.51 -13.71
N ILE A 134 -10.82 -0.82 -13.81
CA ILE A 134 -9.77 -0.83 -12.77
C ILE A 134 -10.32 -0.29 -11.45
N ALA A 135 -11.05 0.82 -11.48
CA ALA A 135 -11.74 1.35 -10.31
C ALA A 135 -12.74 0.36 -9.71
N ALA A 136 -13.50 -0.37 -10.53
CA ALA A 136 -14.40 -1.41 -10.04
C ALA A 136 -13.64 -2.58 -9.37
N TRP A 137 -12.53 -3.03 -9.96
CA TRP A 137 -11.66 -4.05 -9.35
C TRP A 137 -11.20 -3.65 -7.95
N TYR A 138 -10.86 -2.38 -7.74
CA TYR A 138 -10.49 -1.86 -6.43
C TYR A 138 -11.71 -1.69 -5.49
N LEU A 139 -12.75 -0.98 -5.91
CA LEU A 139 -13.87 -0.60 -5.05
C LEU A 139 -14.69 -1.79 -4.54
N PHE A 140 -14.73 -2.89 -5.30
CA PHE A 140 -15.45 -4.13 -4.94
C PHE A 140 -14.53 -5.24 -4.44
N ASN A 141 -13.23 -4.98 -4.26
CA ASN A 141 -12.33 -5.93 -3.62
C ASN A 141 -12.72 -6.10 -2.14
N PRO A 142 -12.92 -7.34 -1.64
CA PRO A 142 -13.30 -7.59 -0.26
C PRO A 142 -12.29 -7.01 0.74
N PHE A 143 -11.01 -6.96 0.41
CA PHE A 143 -10.00 -6.34 1.26
C PHE A 143 -10.17 -4.83 1.34
N THR A 144 -10.46 -4.14 0.23
CA THR A 144 -10.76 -2.71 0.23
C THR A 144 -12.00 -2.40 1.06
N ILE A 145 -13.06 -3.20 0.91
CA ILE A 145 -14.29 -3.04 1.70
C ILE A 145 -14.01 -3.25 3.19
N ALA A 146 -13.29 -4.32 3.55
CA ALA A 146 -12.94 -4.62 4.93
C ALA A 146 -12.02 -3.54 5.54
N THR A 147 -11.08 -3.01 4.76
CA THR A 147 -10.23 -1.87 5.17
C THR A 147 -11.08 -0.62 5.40
N CYS A 148 -12.00 -0.26 4.49
CA CYS A 148 -12.89 0.89 4.66
C CYS A 148 -13.72 0.80 5.96
N LEU A 149 -14.29 -0.38 6.25
CA LEU A 149 -15.11 -0.59 7.46
C LEU A 149 -14.26 -0.71 8.73
N GLY A 150 -13.07 -1.30 8.65
CA GLY A 150 -12.15 -1.45 9.78
C GLY A 150 -11.44 -0.16 10.17
N ARG A 151 -11.47 0.86 9.30
CA ARG A 151 -10.99 2.23 9.53
C ARG A 151 -9.50 2.36 9.89
N PRO A 152 -8.56 1.56 9.36
CA PRO A 152 -7.15 1.78 9.67
C PRO A 152 -6.65 3.07 9.00
N THR A 153 -5.72 3.77 9.63
CA THR A 153 -5.16 5.03 9.08
C THR A 153 -4.27 4.81 7.86
N SER A 154 -3.84 3.57 7.61
CA SER A 154 -3.05 3.18 6.44
C SER A 154 -3.72 3.52 5.11
N VAL A 155 -5.04 3.70 5.07
CA VAL A 155 -5.75 4.17 3.87
C VAL A 155 -5.22 5.52 3.40
N LEU A 156 -4.82 6.41 4.31
CA LEU A 156 -4.28 7.73 3.96
C LEU A 156 -2.89 7.61 3.34
N THR A 157 -2.05 6.69 3.86
CA THR A 157 -0.76 6.35 3.25
C THR A 157 -0.96 5.78 1.85
N SER A 158 -1.87 4.80 1.68
CA SER A 158 -2.19 4.23 0.37
C SER A 158 -2.72 5.28 -0.61
N SER A 159 -3.53 6.22 -0.12
CA SER A 159 -4.05 7.32 -0.93
C SER A 159 -2.93 8.24 -1.40
N ALA A 160 -2.05 8.65 -0.49
CA ALA A 160 -0.89 9.48 -0.84
C ALA A 160 0.02 8.80 -1.86
N ILE A 161 0.22 7.47 -1.77
CA ILE A 161 0.95 6.70 -2.79
C ILE A 161 0.22 6.73 -4.14
N LEU A 162 -1.09 6.43 -4.19
CA LEU A 162 -1.85 6.45 -5.45
C LEU A 162 -1.87 7.83 -6.09
N TYR A 163 -2.00 8.90 -5.30
CA TYR A 163 -1.88 10.26 -5.79
C TYR A 163 -0.48 10.59 -6.29
N ALA A 164 0.57 10.09 -5.63
CA ALA A 164 1.94 10.25 -6.10
C ALA A 164 2.13 9.60 -7.49
N VAL A 165 1.65 8.37 -7.67
CA VAL A 165 1.69 7.65 -8.95
C VAL A 165 0.82 8.32 -10.01
N SER A 166 -0.40 8.74 -9.67
CA SER A 166 -1.33 9.43 -10.57
C SER A 166 -0.75 10.76 -11.09
N ASN A 167 -0.14 11.57 -10.22
CA ASN A 167 0.55 12.78 -10.62
C ASN A 167 1.79 12.49 -11.47
N ALA A 168 2.55 11.43 -11.13
CA ALA A 168 3.72 11.01 -11.89
C ALA A 168 3.38 10.60 -13.32
N VAL A 169 2.36 9.77 -13.54
CA VAL A 169 1.92 9.39 -14.89
C VAL A 169 1.33 10.58 -15.67
N SER A 170 0.85 11.60 -14.97
CA SER A 170 0.36 12.84 -15.58
C SER A 170 1.50 13.82 -15.92
N GLY A 171 2.75 13.52 -15.53
CA GLY A 171 3.92 14.38 -15.73
C GLY A 171 4.07 15.51 -14.71
N ASN A 172 3.23 15.56 -13.68
CA ASN A 172 3.30 16.55 -12.62
C ASN A 172 4.24 16.06 -11.50
N SER A 173 5.54 16.27 -11.70
CA SER A 173 6.55 15.71 -10.81
C SER A 173 6.55 16.35 -9.42
N VAL A 174 6.26 17.66 -9.31
CA VAL A 174 6.20 18.36 -8.01
C VAL A 174 5.11 17.77 -7.13
N ASN A 175 3.87 17.66 -7.64
CA ASN A 175 2.78 17.08 -6.87
C ASN A 175 3.01 15.60 -6.56
N ALA A 176 3.68 14.87 -7.46
CA ALA A 176 4.08 13.49 -7.20
C ALA A 176 5.03 13.41 -5.99
N MET A 177 6.03 14.29 -5.91
CA MET A 177 6.99 14.32 -4.80
C MET A 177 6.36 14.81 -3.49
N LEU A 178 5.44 15.78 -3.54
CA LEU A 178 4.68 16.22 -2.36
C LEU A 178 3.79 15.10 -1.81
N ALA A 179 3.09 14.36 -2.68
CA ALA A 179 2.27 13.23 -2.29
C ALA A 179 3.12 12.06 -1.76
N LEU A 180 4.28 11.80 -2.37
CA LEU A 180 5.24 10.81 -1.86
C LEU A 180 5.81 11.22 -0.49
N GLY A 181 6.09 12.52 -0.30
CA GLY A 181 6.51 13.10 0.97
C GLY A 181 5.46 12.89 2.06
N LEU A 182 4.18 13.14 1.76
CA LEU A 182 3.07 12.83 2.66
C LEU A 182 2.98 11.33 2.99
N ALA A 183 3.10 10.46 1.99
CA ALA A 183 3.10 9.01 2.22
C ALA A 183 4.25 8.58 3.15
N SER A 184 5.45 9.13 2.92
CA SER A 184 6.68 8.84 3.67
C SER A 184 6.69 9.43 5.09
N TYR A 185 5.92 10.49 5.30
CA TYR A 185 5.64 11.04 6.62
C TYR A 185 4.64 10.16 7.39
N LEU A 186 3.62 9.61 6.73
CA LEU A 186 2.64 8.74 7.39
C LEU A 186 3.19 7.34 7.73
N SER A 187 4.12 6.81 6.94
CA SER A 187 4.84 5.56 7.19
C SER A 187 6.20 5.61 6.50
N LEU A 188 7.19 4.82 6.96
CA LEU A 188 8.57 4.94 6.45
C LEU A 188 8.79 4.34 5.05
N TYR A 189 8.15 3.20 4.75
CA TYR A 189 8.44 2.44 3.52
C TYR A 189 8.18 3.18 2.19
N PRO A 190 7.20 4.11 2.06
CA PRO A 190 6.96 4.80 0.79
C PRO A 190 8.16 5.61 0.31
N ALA A 191 9.08 6.03 1.19
CA ALA A 191 10.31 6.71 0.79
C ALA A 191 11.14 5.88 -0.21
N LEU A 192 11.07 4.55 -0.11
CA LEU A 192 11.74 3.61 -1.00
C LEU A 192 11.17 3.62 -2.43
N LEU A 193 9.98 4.18 -2.66
CA LEU A 193 9.38 4.33 -3.99
C LEU A 193 9.95 5.53 -4.75
N PHE A 194 10.77 6.39 -4.13
CA PHE A 194 11.31 7.61 -4.75
C PHE A 194 11.99 7.33 -6.09
N LEU A 195 12.91 6.36 -6.14
CA LEU A 195 13.71 6.06 -7.33
C LEU A 195 12.86 5.69 -8.56
N PRO A 196 11.97 4.67 -8.51
CA PRO A 196 11.13 4.37 -9.67
C PRO A 196 10.09 5.47 -9.95
N LEU A 197 9.61 6.21 -8.94
CA LEU A 197 8.66 7.30 -9.16
C LEU A 197 9.28 8.49 -9.91
N VAL A 198 10.50 8.90 -9.55
CA VAL A 198 11.19 10.00 -10.24
C VAL A 198 11.54 9.62 -11.68
N LEU A 199 11.86 8.35 -11.94
CA LEU A 199 12.08 7.85 -13.29
C LEU A 199 10.81 7.86 -14.14
N LEU A 200 9.67 7.50 -13.56
CA LEU A 200 8.36 7.62 -14.21
C LEU A 200 8.06 9.08 -14.57
N CYS A 201 8.27 10.01 -13.62
CA CYS A 201 8.13 11.45 -13.87
C CYS A 201 9.05 11.93 -15.01
N TYR A 202 10.31 11.49 -14.99
CA TYR A 202 11.31 11.86 -16.00
C TYR A 202 10.89 11.37 -17.40
N ASP A 203 10.45 10.12 -17.51
CA ASP A 203 10.02 9.53 -18.78
C ASP A 203 8.80 10.25 -19.35
N ARG A 204 7.84 10.61 -18.50
CA ARG A 204 6.67 11.41 -18.90
C ARG A 204 7.07 12.79 -19.39
N HIS A 205 7.94 13.49 -18.66
CA HIS A 205 8.40 14.82 -19.02
C HIS A 205 9.20 14.82 -20.33
N ALA A 206 10.11 13.86 -20.49
CA ALA A 206 10.94 13.74 -21.69
C ALA A 206 10.16 13.31 -22.94
N THR A 207 9.01 12.64 -22.78
CA THR A 207 8.13 12.33 -23.91
C THR A 207 7.35 13.57 -24.38
N GLY A 208 7.01 14.49 -23.47
CA GLY A 208 6.28 15.72 -23.79
C GLY A 208 7.15 16.91 -24.18
N SER A 209 8.42 16.92 -23.80
CA SER A 209 9.36 18.02 -24.08
C SER A 209 10.17 17.78 -25.35
N LYS A 210 10.44 18.85 -26.12
CA LYS A 210 11.35 18.80 -27.28
C LYS A 210 12.81 18.56 -26.90
N VAL A 211 13.20 18.94 -25.67
CA VAL A 211 14.55 18.77 -25.13
C VAL A 211 14.44 18.02 -23.81
N ALA A 212 15.10 16.86 -23.73
CA ALA A 212 15.12 16.08 -22.50
C ALA A 212 15.96 16.81 -21.43
N PRO A 213 15.45 16.98 -20.20
CA PRO A 213 16.24 17.56 -19.13
C PRO A 213 17.39 16.63 -18.76
N SER A 214 18.43 17.21 -18.14
CA SER A 214 19.50 16.43 -17.51
C SER A 214 18.89 15.51 -16.44
N THR A 215 19.16 14.22 -16.53
CA THR A 215 18.65 13.19 -15.60
C THR A 215 19.06 13.48 -14.17
N ALA A 216 20.33 13.86 -13.95
CA ALA A 216 20.88 14.16 -12.64
C ALA A 216 20.21 15.42 -12.03
N LEU A 217 20.09 16.49 -12.81
CA LEU A 217 19.46 17.73 -12.33
C LEU A 217 17.97 17.51 -12.00
N PHE A 218 17.24 16.81 -12.88
CA PHE A 218 15.84 16.49 -12.64
C PHE A 218 15.67 15.63 -11.38
N GLY A 219 16.54 14.63 -11.19
CA GLY A 219 16.56 13.80 -9.99
C GLY A 219 16.80 14.62 -8.72
N LEU A 220 17.82 15.47 -8.71
CA LEU A 220 18.17 16.33 -7.57
C LEU A 220 17.07 17.33 -7.23
N GLN A 221 16.43 17.94 -8.23
CA GLN A 221 15.32 18.87 -8.01
C GLN A 221 14.11 18.16 -7.36
N ASN A 222 13.72 17.00 -7.88
CA ASN A 222 12.60 16.23 -7.31
C ASN A 222 12.95 15.66 -5.94
N PHE A 223 14.21 15.26 -5.70
CA PHE A 223 14.68 14.88 -4.37
C PHE A 223 14.58 16.04 -3.38
N GLY A 224 14.95 17.26 -3.80
CA GLY A 224 14.79 18.47 -3.01
C GLY A 224 13.33 18.75 -2.64
N VAL A 225 12.38 18.61 -3.57
CA VAL A 225 10.94 18.76 -3.30
C VAL A 225 10.45 17.68 -2.32
N PHE A 226 10.86 16.43 -2.52
CA PHE A 226 10.52 15.33 -1.63
C PHE A 226 11.02 15.58 -0.19
N LEU A 227 12.29 15.93 -0.02
CA LEU A 227 12.87 16.25 1.28
C LEU A 227 12.19 17.46 1.93
N ALA A 228 11.94 18.53 1.16
CA ALA A 228 11.24 19.71 1.66
C ALA A 228 9.81 19.38 2.12
N SER A 229 9.12 18.49 1.42
CA SER A 229 7.79 18.02 1.81
C SER A 229 7.82 17.28 3.16
N VAL A 230 8.71 16.29 3.31
CA VAL A 230 8.85 15.53 4.57
C VAL A 230 9.27 16.45 5.71
N ALA A 231 10.27 17.30 5.50
CA ALA A 231 10.75 18.26 6.50
C ALA A 231 9.64 19.25 6.91
N GLY A 232 8.85 19.75 5.96
CA GLY A 232 7.71 20.62 6.24
C GLY A 232 6.64 19.94 7.10
N LEU A 233 6.28 18.69 6.79
CA LEU A 233 5.30 17.93 7.59
C LEU A 233 5.81 17.61 9.00
N LEU A 234 7.10 17.29 9.14
CA LEU A 234 7.75 17.12 10.44
C LEU A 234 7.79 18.44 11.24
N ALA A 235 8.06 19.57 10.57
CA ALA A 235 8.04 20.88 11.21
C ALA A 235 6.63 21.24 11.71
N ILE A 236 5.58 21.00 10.91
CA ILE A 236 4.19 21.22 11.36
C ILE A 236 3.87 20.29 12.55
N SER A 237 4.34 19.04 12.53
CA SER A 237 4.16 18.11 13.64
C SER A 237 4.82 18.59 14.92
N TYR A 238 6.03 19.14 14.82
CA TYR A 238 6.74 19.75 15.94
C TYR A 238 5.97 20.96 16.49
N LEU A 239 5.38 21.80 15.64
CA LEU A 239 4.55 22.91 16.08
C LEU A 239 3.28 22.47 16.83
N ILE A 240 2.78 21.25 16.57
CA ILE A 240 1.58 20.70 17.22
C ILE A 240 1.91 19.99 18.53
N ILE A 241 2.96 19.17 18.56
CA ILE A 241 3.31 18.32 19.71
C ILE A 241 4.26 19.03 20.68
N GLY A 242 5.12 19.92 20.20
CA GLY A 242 6.12 20.64 20.99
C GLY A 242 7.42 19.86 21.22
N ASP A 243 7.38 18.55 21.45
CA ASP A 243 8.58 17.71 21.59
C ASP A 243 8.84 16.90 20.31
N PHE A 244 9.94 17.23 19.61
CA PHE A 244 10.33 16.54 18.38
C PHE A 244 10.74 15.08 18.60
N TRP A 245 11.53 14.83 19.63
CA TRP A 245 12.13 13.51 19.84
C TRP A 245 11.10 12.52 20.37
N GLU A 246 10.16 12.99 21.17
CA GLU A 246 9.04 12.19 21.67
C GLU A 246 8.25 11.58 20.50
N PHE A 247 7.69 12.41 19.60
CA PHE A 247 6.89 11.87 18.50
C PHE A 247 7.73 11.08 17.50
N VAL A 248 8.98 11.49 17.22
CA VAL A 248 9.85 10.76 16.28
C VAL A 248 10.15 9.36 16.81
N SER A 249 10.50 9.24 18.09
CA SER A 249 10.74 7.96 18.76
C SER A 249 9.46 7.11 18.78
N ALA A 250 8.34 7.71 19.18
CA ALA A 250 7.08 7.00 19.33
C ALA A 250 6.43 6.57 18.00
N THR A 251 6.75 7.20 16.87
CA THR A 251 6.14 6.89 15.56
C THR A 251 7.09 6.16 14.62
N TYR A 252 8.24 6.76 14.32
CA TYR A 252 9.22 6.20 13.38
C TYR A 252 10.18 5.25 14.07
N GLY A 253 10.65 5.59 15.29
CA GLY A 253 11.44 4.69 16.12
C GLY A 253 10.69 3.39 16.43
N PHE A 254 9.40 3.49 16.76
CA PHE A 254 8.52 2.34 16.97
C PHE A 254 8.41 1.44 15.72
N GLN A 255 8.31 2.02 14.53
CA GLN A 255 8.31 1.26 13.28
C GLN A 255 9.65 0.55 13.04
N LEU A 256 10.77 1.24 13.28
CA LEU A 256 12.12 0.72 13.02
C LEU A 256 12.54 -0.40 13.98
N LEU A 257 12.26 -0.23 15.27
CA LEU A 257 12.69 -1.12 16.34
C LEU A 257 11.74 -2.30 16.57
N VAL A 258 10.53 -2.22 16.02
CA VAL A 258 9.47 -3.23 16.12
C VAL A 258 9.32 -3.76 17.56
N PRO A 259 9.03 -2.89 18.54
CA PRO A 259 8.96 -3.28 19.94
C PRO A 259 7.70 -4.11 20.26
N ASP A 260 6.63 -3.94 19.49
CA ASP A 260 5.36 -4.63 19.67
C ASP A 260 5.27 -5.83 18.70
N LEU A 261 5.30 -7.04 19.26
CA LEU A 261 5.21 -8.30 18.51
C LEU A 261 3.80 -8.89 18.55
N THR A 262 2.77 -8.05 18.76
CA THR A 262 1.37 -8.47 18.65
C THR A 262 1.15 -9.18 17.31
N PRO A 263 0.51 -10.36 17.30
CA PRO A 263 0.28 -11.12 16.09
C PRO A 263 -0.39 -10.28 15.00
N ASN A 264 0.09 -10.46 13.77
CA ASN A 264 -0.45 -9.83 12.57
C ASN A 264 -0.20 -10.74 11.37
N ILE A 265 -0.55 -10.30 10.16
CA ILE A 265 -0.40 -11.13 8.95
C ILE A 265 1.04 -11.16 8.39
N GLY A 266 1.98 -10.47 9.05
CA GLY A 266 3.36 -10.33 8.62
C GLY A 266 4.30 -11.40 9.15
N LEU A 267 5.53 -11.37 8.62
CA LEU A 267 6.56 -12.37 8.93
C LEU A 267 7.35 -12.06 10.20
N TRP A 268 7.35 -10.80 10.65
CA TRP A 268 8.25 -10.31 11.69
C TRP A 268 7.86 -10.77 13.09
N TRP A 269 6.58 -10.64 13.45
CA TRP A 269 6.14 -10.77 14.84
C TRP A 269 6.55 -12.11 15.47
N TYR A 270 6.35 -13.21 14.76
CA TYR A 270 6.67 -14.54 15.28
C TYR A 270 8.17 -14.83 15.25
N PHE A 271 8.87 -14.44 14.17
CA PHE A 271 10.33 -14.59 14.08
C PHE A 271 11.06 -13.88 15.23
N PHE A 272 10.65 -12.65 15.54
CA PHE A 272 11.26 -11.86 16.61
C PHE A 272 10.83 -12.29 18.02
N ILE A 273 9.76 -13.10 18.16
CA ILE A 273 9.43 -13.76 19.43
C ILE A 273 10.37 -14.95 19.68
N GLU A 274 10.76 -15.68 18.63
CA GLU A 274 11.58 -16.89 18.78
C GLU A 274 13.08 -16.62 18.92
N ILE A 275 13.55 -15.44 18.53
CA ILE A 275 14.97 -15.12 18.53
C ILE A 275 15.46 -14.64 19.90
N PHE A 276 16.71 -14.99 20.25
CA PHE A 276 17.37 -14.44 21.43
C PHE A 276 17.64 -12.94 21.28
N ASP A 277 17.46 -12.20 22.38
CA ASP A 277 17.65 -10.75 22.42
C ASP A 277 19.01 -10.29 21.90
N SER A 278 20.09 -11.05 22.18
CA SER A 278 21.45 -10.73 21.72
C SER A 278 21.59 -10.66 20.19
N PHE A 279 20.68 -11.29 19.43
CA PHE A 279 20.69 -11.25 17.96
C PHE A 279 19.64 -10.31 17.38
N ARG A 280 18.77 -9.73 18.20
CA ARG A 280 17.62 -8.94 17.74
C ARG A 280 18.02 -7.79 16.82
N GLU A 281 18.99 -6.97 17.23
CA GLU A 281 19.45 -5.81 16.46
C GLU A 281 20.02 -6.22 15.09
N PHE A 282 20.77 -7.32 15.05
CA PHE A 282 21.31 -7.87 13.81
C PHE A 282 20.18 -8.24 12.83
N PHE A 283 19.17 -8.99 13.30
CA PHE A 283 18.08 -9.41 12.42
C PHE A 283 17.12 -8.27 12.06
N LEU A 284 16.94 -7.26 12.91
CA LEU A 284 16.25 -6.02 12.53
C LEU A 284 16.95 -5.39 11.31
N GLY A 285 18.28 -5.30 11.34
CA GLY A 285 19.08 -4.83 10.22
C GLY A 285 18.91 -5.68 8.96
N VAL A 286 18.96 -7.01 9.08
CA VAL A 286 18.79 -7.93 7.95
C VAL A 286 17.42 -7.78 7.30
N PHE A 287 16.34 -7.72 8.08
CA PHE A 287 14.98 -7.62 7.54
C PHE A 287 14.74 -6.27 6.85
N TRP A 288 15.24 -5.16 7.42
CA TRP A 288 15.17 -3.86 6.76
C TRP A 288 16.02 -3.80 5.49
N LEU A 289 17.22 -4.37 5.51
CA LEU A 289 18.08 -4.47 4.33
C LEU A 289 17.41 -5.34 3.24
N HIS A 290 16.74 -6.42 3.63
CA HIS A 290 15.99 -7.26 2.70
C HIS A 290 14.88 -6.46 2.01
N LEU A 291 14.11 -5.68 2.76
CA LEU A 291 13.06 -4.80 2.22
C LEU A 291 13.63 -3.73 1.27
N ALA A 292 14.70 -3.04 1.67
CA ALA A 292 15.30 -1.95 0.90
C ALA A 292 16.12 -2.43 -0.31
N GLY A 293 16.71 -3.63 -0.23
CA GLY A 293 17.61 -4.18 -1.24
C GLY A 293 16.94 -4.41 -2.60
N TYR A 294 15.64 -4.67 -2.63
CA TYR A 294 14.87 -4.84 -3.86
C TYR A 294 14.78 -3.55 -4.70
N VAL A 295 14.84 -2.38 -4.09
CA VAL A 295 14.59 -1.10 -4.76
C VAL A 295 15.60 -0.87 -5.89
N GLY A 296 16.89 -0.95 -5.58
CA GLY A 296 17.95 -0.71 -6.56
C GLY A 296 17.93 -1.75 -7.68
N GLY A 297 17.91 -3.04 -7.32
CA GLY A 297 17.93 -4.15 -8.27
C GLY A 297 16.76 -4.11 -9.25
N LEU A 298 15.53 -3.93 -8.76
CA LEU A 298 14.34 -3.84 -9.60
C LEU A 298 14.33 -2.58 -10.47
N THR A 299 14.69 -1.44 -9.90
CA THR A 299 14.69 -0.16 -10.64
C THR A 299 15.70 -0.17 -11.78
N VAL A 300 16.85 -0.81 -11.61
CA VAL A 300 17.85 -0.99 -12.67
C VAL A 300 17.37 -2.02 -13.70
N ARG A 301 16.96 -3.21 -13.25
CA ARG A 301 16.59 -4.31 -14.16
C ARG A 301 15.35 -4.02 -15.02
N LEU A 302 14.35 -3.37 -14.44
CA LEU A 302 13.07 -3.05 -15.07
C LEU A 302 12.94 -1.54 -15.33
N ARG A 303 14.07 -0.86 -15.59
CA ARG A 303 14.12 0.59 -15.85
C ARG A 303 13.15 1.02 -16.95
N ARG A 304 12.88 0.17 -17.94
CA ARG A 304 11.98 0.47 -19.06
C ARG A 304 10.50 0.57 -18.63
N GLN A 305 10.15 0.01 -17.48
CA GLN A 305 8.79 -0.08 -16.95
C GLN A 305 8.70 0.40 -15.49
N PRO A 306 8.95 1.69 -15.19
CA PRO A 306 9.02 2.19 -13.81
C PRO A 306 7.70 2.05 -13.05
N LEU A 307 6.53 2.11 -13.72
CA LEU A 307 5.24 1.85 -13.09
C LEU A 307 5.10 0.39 -12.61
N PHE A 308 5.69 -0.55 -13.34
CA PHE A 308 5.69 -1.96 -12.94
C PHE A 308 6.63 -2.21 -11.77
N VAL A 309 7.76 -1.49 -11.70
CA VAL A 309 8.64 -1.48 -10.52
C VAL A 309 7.90 -0.99 -9.28
N LEU A 310 7.17 0.12 -9.38
CA LEU A 310 6.33 0.63 -8.28
C LEU A 310 5.32 -0.42 -7.82
N THR A 311 4.62 -1.05 -8.76
CA THR A 311 3.64 -2.10 -8.46
C THR A 311 4.29 -3.32 -7.79
N SER A 312 5.44 -3.76 -8.27
CA SER A 312 6.19 -4.90 -7.72
C SER A 312 6.70 -4.59 -6.30
N LEU A 313 7.26 -3.40 -6.08
CA LEU A 313 7.71 -2.97 -4.76
C LEU A 313 6.56 -2.89 -3.76
N LEU A 314 5.38 -2.42 -4.15
CA LEU A 314 4.20 -2.42 -3.27
C LEU A 314 3.78 -3.85 -2.88
N GLY A 315 3.89 -4.82 -3.78
CA GLY A 315 3.70 -6.24 -3.46
C GLY A 315 4.75 -6.75 -2.47
N ILE A 316 6.03 -6.46 -2.70
CA ILE A 316 7.14 -6.81 -1.80
C ILE A 316 6.94 -6.18 -0.41
N PHE A 317 6.53 -4.92 -0.34
CA PHE A 317 6.27 -4.23 0.92
C PHE A 317 5.08 -4.82 1.66
N ALA A 318 4.03 -5.25 0.96
CA ALA A 318 2.91 -5.94 1.57
C ALA A 318 3.29 -7.30 2.19
N ILE A 319 4.36 -7.94 1.72
CA ILE A 319 4.89 -9.21 2.25
C ILE A 319 5.87 -8.97 3.41
N PHE A 320 6.84 -8.07 3.21
CA PHE A 320 8.06 -8.02 4.02
C PHE A 320 8.15 -6.85 5.00
N LYS A 321 7.21 -5.90 5.02
CA LYS A 321 7.24 -4.82 6.03
C LYS A 321 6.87 -5.36 7.44
N PRO A 322 7.27 -4.69 8.54
CA PRO A 322 7.08 -5.23 9.90
C PRO A 322 5.64 -5.34 10.39
N TYR A 323 4.77 -4.43 9.95
CA TYR A 323 3.36 -4.37 10.36
C TYR A 323 2.42 -4.34 9.15
N PRO A 324 2.37 -5.40 8.32
CA PRO A 324 1.49 -5.47 7.17
C PRO A 324 0.03 -5.67 7.59
N SER A 325 -0.86 -5.12 6.78
CA SER A 325 -2.31 -5.24 6.93
C SER A 325 -2.93 -5.49 5.56
N ILE A 326 -4.19 -5.95 5.53
CA ILE A 326 -4.92 -6.13 4.26
C ILE A 326 -5.04 -4.83 3.44
N SER A 327 -4.87 -3.66 4.07
CA SER A 327 -4.81 -2.36 3.37
C SER A 327 -3.63 -2.31 2.38
N ASP A 328 -2.49 -2.89 2.73
CA ASP A 328 -1.29 -2.89 1.90
C ASP A 328 -1.43 -3.86 0.73
N ILE A 329 -2.02 -5.03 0.97
CA ILE A 329 -2.37 -6.00 -0.07
C ILE A 329 -3.41 -5.41 -1.01
N SER A 330 -4.42 -4.71 -0.47
CA SER A 330 -5.44 -4.03 -1.27
C SER A 330 -4.83 -3.00 -2.23
N LEU A 331 -3.78 -2.29 -1.81
CA LEU A 331 -3.08 -1.33 -2.66
C LEU A 331 -2.33 -2.03 -3.80
N TYR A 332 -1.61 -3.12 -3.52
CA TYR A 332 -0.97 -3.93 -4.55
C TYR A 332 -1.99 -4.51 -5.55
N PHE A 333 -3.08 -5.09 -5.05
CA PHE A 333 -4.15 -5.64 -5.88
C PHE A 333 -4.93 -4.59 -6.66
N ALA A 334 -4.90 -3.32 -6.26
CA ALA A 334 -5.48 -2.23 -7.04
C ALA A 334 -4.71 -1.97 -8.35
N LEU A 335 -3.39 -2.17 -8.32
CA LEU A 335 -2.50 -1.91 -9.45
C LEU A 335 -2.29 -3.14 -10.34
N LEU A 336 -2.38 -4.35 -9.79
CA LEU A 336 -2.16 -5.59 -10.54
C LEU A 336 -3.05 -5.72 -11.81
N PRO A 337 -4.34 -5.33 -11.81
CA PRO A 337 -5.19 -5.37 -12.99
C PRO A 337 -4.73 -4.47 -14.15
N LEU A 338 -3.87 -3.46 -13.90
CA LEU A 338 -3.25 -2.64 -14.96
C LEU A 338 -2.44 -3.51 -15.94
N TYR A 339 -1.99 -4.67 -15.48
CA TYR A 339 -1.14 -5.62 -16.20
C TYR A 339 -1.92 -6.82 -16.74
N ARG A 340 -3.19 -6.64 -17.11
CA ARG A 340 -4.02 -7.68 -17.74
C ARG A 340 -3.30 -8.40 -18.90
N HIS A 341 -2.50 -7.67 -19.68
CA HIS A 341 -1.72 -8.21 -20.79
C HIS A 341 -0.63 -9.22 -20.36
N LEU A 342 -0.18 -9.18 -19.10
CA LEU A 342 0.80 -10.12 -18.55
C LEU A 342 0.15 -11.42 -18.03
N VAL A 343 -1.14 -11.41 -17.68
CA VAL A 343 -1.83 -12.57 -17.11
C VAL A 343 -1.69 -13.84 -17.98
N PRO A 344 -1.79 -13.80 -19.32
CA PRO A 344 -1.56 -14.99 -20.15
C PRO A 344 -0.13 -15.56 -20.11
N LEU A 345 0.85 -14.77 -19.65
CA LEU A 345 2.25 -15.18 -19.52
C LEU A 345 2.60 -15.72 -18.13
N MET A 346 1.73 -15.49 -17.15
CA MET A 346 1.84 -16.00 -15.79
C MET A 346 1.52 -17.49 -15.74
N ARG A 347 2.30 -18.26 -14.98
CA ARG A 347 2.21 -19.73 -14.94
C ARG A 347 1.58 -20.26 -13.65
N TYR A 348 1.78 -19.55 -12.54
CA TYR A 348 1.45 -20.02 -11.20
C TYR A 348 0.25 -19.29 -10.60
N THR A 349 -0.51 -18.54 -11.41
CA THR A 349 -1.66 -17.75 -10.96
C THR A 349 -2.70 -18.60 -10.22
N PHE A 350 -3.03 -19.79 -10.73
CA PHE A 350 -3.99 -20.67 -10.06
C PHE A 350 -3.52 -21.07 -8.65
N PHE A 351 -2.25 -21.44 -8.51
CA PHE A 351 -1.68 -21.83 -7.22
C PHE A 351 -1.63 -20.64 -6.26
N ALA A 352 -1.14 -19.48 -6.71
CA ALA A 352 -1.05 -18.27 -5.91
C ALA A 352 -2.43 -17.83 -5.40
N VAL A 353 -3.44 -17.75 -6.28
CA VAL A 353 -4.81 -17.38 -5.91
C VAL A 353 -5.42 -18.41 -4.95
N SER A 354 -5.21 -19.70 -5.19
CA SER A 354 -5.71 -20.75 -4.29
C SER A 354 -5.11 -20.66 -2.89
N ALA A 355 -3.79 -20.43 -2.79
CA ALA A 355 -3.11 -20.23 -1.51
C ALA A 355 -3.62 -19.00 -0.75
N LEU A 356 -3.85 -17.89 -1.47
CA LEU A 356 -4.40 -16.66 -0.90
C LEU A 356 -5.84 -16.85 -0.41
N LEU A 357 -6.70 -17.52 -1.18
CA LEU A 357 -8.07 -17.83 -0.77
C LEU A 357 -8.10 -18.74 0.47
N TYR A 358 -7.28 -19.79 0.45
CA TYR A 358 -7.10 -20.70 1.58
C TYR A 358 -6.67 -19.94 2.85
N ALA A 359 -5.66 -19.06 2.73
CA ALA A 359 -5.20 -18.25 3.84
C ALA A 359 -6.22 -17.21 4.32
N THR A 360 -6.99 -16.62 3.41
CA THR A 360 -8.04 -15.64 3.75
C THR A 360 -9.17 -16.28 4.56
N VAL A 361 -9.53 -17.53 4.25
CA VAL A 361 -10.60 -18.25 4.94
C VAL A 361 -10.10 -18.81 6.29
N LEU A 362 -8.94 -19.46 6.30
CA LEU A 362 -8.45 -20.12 7.52
C LEU A 362 -7.71 -19.20 8.48
N GLY A 363 -7.13 -18.10 8.02
CA GLY A 363 -6.46 -17.10 8.87
C GLY A 363 -7.33 -16.68 10.05
N PRO A 364 -8.56 -16.21 9.79
CA PRO A 364 -9.50 -15.85 10.82
C PRO A 364 -9.87 -16.96 11.78
N VAL A 365 -10.01 -18.18 11.26
CA VAL A 365 -10.37 -19.38 12.03
C VAL A 365 -9.23 -19.76 12.97
N PHE A 366 -7.99 -19.85 12.47
CA PHE A 366 -6.83 -20.21 13.28
C PHE A 366 -6.51 -19.15 14.34
N HIS A 367 -6.66 -17.86 14.02
CA HIS A 367 -6.57 -16.82 15.03
C HIS A 367 -7.62 -17.01 16.13
N HIS A 368 -8.86 -17.33 15.76
CA HIS A 368 -9.92 -17.55 16.74
C HIS A 368 -9.69 -18.79 17.61
N LEU A 369 -9.27 -19.91 17.00
CA LEU A 369 -8.97 -21.15 17.72
C LEU A 369 -7.85 -20.95 18.74
N TRP A 370 -6.86 -20.12 18.41
CA TRP A 370 -5.77 -19.78 19.31
C TRP A 370 -6.21 -18.81 20.43
N ILE A 371 -6.74 -17.63 20.08
CA ILE A 371 -6.97 -16.56 21.05
C ILE A 371 -8.22 -16.79 21.91
N TYR A 372 -9.29 -17.34 21.33
CA TYR A 372 -10.59 -17.41 22.01
C TYR A 372 -11.00 -18.82 22.38
N ALA A 373 -10.85 -19.79 21.47
CA ALA A 373 -11.29 -21.16 21.74
C ALA A 373 -10.27 -21.96 22.58
N GLY A 374 -9.00 -21.56 22.60
CA GLY A 374 -7.92 -22.26 23.30
C GLY A 374 -7.57 -23.65 22.74
N SER A 375 -8.14 -24.03 21.60
CA SER A 375 -7.92 -25.32 20.93
C SER A 375 -6.83 -25.26 19.85
N GLY A 376 -6.21 -24.10 19.65
CA GLY A 376 -5.06 -23.88 18.77
C GLY A 376 -3.93 -23.14 19.49
N ASN A 377 -2.78 -23.03 18.82
CA ASN A 377 -1.63 -22.28 19.32
C ASN A 377 -1.12 -21.28 18.27
N ALA A 378 -0.15 -20.45 18.66
CA ALA A 378 0.45 -19.43 17.80
C ALA A 378 0.96 -19.99 16.46
N ASN A 379 1.45 -21.24 16.46
CA ASN A 379 2.05 -21.87 15.29
C ASN A 379 1.02 -22.10 14.18
N PHE A 380 -0.24 -22.40 14.52
CA PHE A 380 -1.30 -22.54 13.52
C PHE A 380 -1.58 -21.21 12.82
N PHE A 381 -1.68 -20.13 13.58
CA PHE A 381 -1.87 -18.80 13.01
C PHE A 381 -0.64 -18.36 12.20
N TYR A 382 0.57 -18.57 12.71
CA TYR A 382 1.77 -18.23 11.96
C TYR A 382 1.92 -19.05 10.68
N ALA A 383 1.65 -20.36 10.71
CA ALA A 383 1.70 -21.22 9.53
C ALA A 383 0.78 -20.73 8.40
N ILE A 384 -0.44 -20.28 8.72
CA ILE A 384 -1.34 -19.74 7.70
C ILE A 384 -0.89 -18.36 7.21
N THR A 385 -0.22 -17.54 8.03
CA THR A 385 0.45 -16.31 7.55
C THR A 385 1.65 -16.60 6.65
N LEU A 386 2.36 -17.71 6.84
CA LEU A 386 3.40 -18.15 5.89
C LEU A 386 2.80 -18.56 4.54
N VAL A 387 1.65 -19.25 4.54
CA VAL A 387 0.93 -19.57 3.29
C VAL A 387 0.44 -18.31 2.58
N TRP A 388 -0.06 -17.33 3.34
CA TRP A 388 -0.42 -16.01 2.82
C TRP A 388 0.76 -15.32 2.12
N SER A 389 1.90 -15.22 2.82
CA SER A 389 3.12 -14.62 2.30
C SER A 389 3.70 -15.39 1.10
N LEU A 390 3.60 -16.72 1.10
CA LEU A 390 4.01 -17.56 -0.04
C LEU A 390 3.15 -17.28 -1.27
N GLY A 391 1.82 -17.22 -1.10
CA GLY A 391 0.88 -16.90 -2.18
C GLY A 391 1.17 -15.54 -2.80
N LEU A 392 1.41 -14.50 -1.97
CA LEU A 392 1.81 -13.17 -2.44
C LEU A 392 3.18 -13.19 -3.13
N SER A 393 4.17 -13.90 -2.58
CA SER A 393 5.52 -13.98 -3.15
C SER A 393 5.51 -14.64 -4.52
N ILE A 394 4.74 -15.73 -4.70
CA ILE A 394 4.56 -16.38 -6.00
C ILE A 394 3.87 -15.42 -6.96
N LEU A 395 2.84 -14.70 -6.53
CA LEU A 395 2.15 -13.75 -7.39
C LEU A 395 3.06 -12.63 -7.89
N VAL A 396 3.87 -12.04 -7.00
CA VAL A 396 4.87 -11.02 -7.35
C VAL A 396 5.92 -11.60 -8.30
N ALA A 397 6.53 -12.74 -7.96
CA ALA A 397 7.56 -13.38 -8.77
C ALA A 397 7.05 -13.79 -10.16
N ASP A 398 5.85 -14.37 -10.25
CA ASP A 398 5.22 -14.79 -11.50
C ASP A 398 4.85 -13.58 -12.37
N SER A 399 4.39 -12.49 -11.75
CA SER A 399 4.14 -11.23 -12.48
C SER A 399 5.43 -10.62 -13.02
N MET A 400 6.53 -10.67 -12.25
CA MET A 400 7.84 -10.21 -12.71
C MET A 400 8.37 -11.08 -13.85
N PHE A 401 8.25 -12.41 -13.75
CA PHE A 401 8.60 -13.32 -14.83
C PHE A 401 7.80 -12.99 -16.09
N ALA A 402 6.49 -12.78 -15.97
CA ALA A 402 5.63 -12.42 -17.09
C ALA A 402 6.05 -11.08 -17.74
N ALA A 403 6.39 -10.05 -16.95
CA ALA A 403 6.86 -8.78 -17.47
C ALA A 403 8.19 -8.93 -18.23
N LEU A 404 9.13 -9.70 -17.69
CA LEU A 404 10.42 -9.98 -18.33
C LEU A 404 10.25 -10.79 -19.62
N ARG A 405 9.33 -11.75 -19.62
CA ARG A 405 8.98 -12.51 -20.82
C ARG A 405 8.36 -11.61 -21.89
N ASP A 406 7.50 -10.68 -21.49
CA ASP A 406 6.88 -9.73 -22.43
C ASP A 406 7.90 -8.79 -23.06
N GLU A 407 8.88 -8.28 -22.28
CA GLU A 407 10.03 -7.51 -22.82
C GLU A 407 10.82 -8.34 -23.83
N TRP A 408 11.12 -9.60 -23.49
CA TRP A 408 11.90 -10.47 -24.36
C TRP A 408 11.16 -10.84 -25.67
N GLU A 409 9.84 -11.06 -25.61
CA GLU A 409 9.02 -11.30 -26.79
C GLU A 409 8.84 -10.04 -27.66
N GLU A 410 8.93 -8.83 -27.08
CA GLU A 410 9.00 -7.57 -27.85
C GLU A 410 10.31 -7.49 -28.65
N GLU A 411 11.44 -7.87 -28.03
CA GLU A 411 12.76 -7.85 -28.67
C GLU A 411 12.96 -9.03 -29.66
N ASN A 412 12.24 -10.14 -29.48
CA ASN A 412 12.36 -11.35 -30.28
C ASN A 412 10.99 -11.84 -30.79
N PRO A 413 10.41 -11.18 -31.82
CA PRO A 413 9.07 -11.50 -32.31
C PRO A 413 8.85 -12.97 -32.71
N ASP A 414 9.88 -13.62 -33.24
CA ASP A 414 9.86 -15.02 -33.68
C ASP A 414 9.73 -16.03 -32.53
N MET A 415 9.94 -15.58 -31.29
CA MET A 415 9.84 -16.41 -30.09
C MET A 415 8.48 -16.31 -29.40
N ARG A 416 7.57 -15.48 -29.92
CA ARG A 416 6.24 -15.28 -29.36
C ARG A 416 5.47 -16.60 -29.32
N GLY A 417 4.94 -16.93 -28.14
CA GLY A 417 4.15 -18.16 -27.94
C GLY A 417 4.97 -19.45 -27.85
N LYS A 418 6.30 -19.39 -28.00
CA LYS A 418 7.17 -20.54 -27.70
C LYS A 418 7.37 -20.67 -26.19
N ASP A 419 7.59 -21.91 -25.75
CA ASP A 419 7.90 -22.17 -24.36
C ASP A 419 9.30 -21.69 -24.01
N VAL A 420 9.35 -20.73 -23.08
CA VAL A 420 10.61 -20.24 -22.50
C VAL A 420 10.85 -21.03 -21.21
N ARG A 421 11.96 -21.78 -21.15
CA ARG A 421 12.39 -22.38 -19.89
C ARG A 421 12.93 -21.27 -18.98
N GLN A 422 12.41 -21.24 -17.75
CA GLN A 422 12.98 -20.45 -16.67
C GLN A 422 14.26 -21.19 -16.27
N ILE A 423 15.43 -20.64 -16.59
CA ILE A 423 16.71 -21.16 -16.11
C ILE A 423 16.91 -20.67 -14.68
#